data_AF-A0A6P5RIN4-F1
#
_entry.id   AF-A0A6P5RIN4-F1
#
_cell.length_a   1.000
_cell.length_b   1.000
_cell.length_c   1.000
_cell.angle_alpha   90.00
_cell.angle_beta   90.00
_cell.angle_gamma   90.00
#
_symmetry.space_group_name_H-M   'P 1'
#
loop_
_entity.id
_entity.type
_entity.pdbx_description
1 polymer ?
#
loop_
_entity_poly.entity_id
_entity_poly.type
_entity_poly.pdbx_seq_one_letter_code
_entity_poly.pdbx_strand_id
1 'polypeptide(L)'
;MLKEAEELIESMPMTRDVATWGALLGACKKHGDHDMGERIGRKLIELDPDHDGFHVLLSNIYASKGNWDDVHEIREIMVQHEVVKMPGCSMIEANGRVHEFLAGDSKHPQIEEIEKKLDEMAKKLKMEGYAPDTNEVSFDIDEEEKETTLFRHSEKLAIAFGLIYTSPPTPIRIIKNLRKCNDCHMAAKFISKAFSRDIVLRDRHLFHHFKQGSCSCKDYW
;
A
#
# COMPACT_ATOMS: atom_id res chain seq x y z
N MET A 1 -11.28 -10.68 21.11
CA MET A 1 -11.51 -9.65 20.08
C MET A 1 -11.69 -10.22 18.69
N LEU A 2 -10.71 -10.84 18.01
CA LEU A 2 -10.95 -11.37 16.65
C LEU A 2 -12.00 -12.51 16.60
N LYS A 3 -11.89 -13.49 17.52
CA LYS A 3 -12.89 -14.58 17.64
C LYS A 3 -14.29 -14.06 17.95
N GLU A 4 -14.40 -13.13 18.89
CA GLU A 4 -15.69 -12.48 19.23
C GLU A 4 -16.27 -11.72 18.02
N ALA A 5 -15.42 -11.10 17.19
CA ALA A 5 -15.86 -10.45 15.96
C ALA A 5 -16.34 -11.48 14.92
N GLU A 6 -15.63 -12.61 14.76
CA GLU A 6 -16.05 -13.73 13.91
C GLU A 6 -17.42 -14.27 14.37
N GLU A 7 -17.56 -14.58 15.67
CA GLU A 7 -18.81 -15.06 16.28
C GLU A 7 -19.96 -14.07 16.10
N LEU A 8 -19.70 -12.77 16.28
CA LEU A 8 -20.69 -11.72 16.07
C LEU A 8 -21.18 -11.72 14.62
N ILE A 9 -20.26 -11.74 13.64
CA ILE A 9 -20.59 -11.76 12.21
C ILE A 9 -21.38 -13.03 11.86
N GLU A 10 -21.02 -14.16 12.43
CA GLU A 10 -21.74 -15.43 12.23
C GLU A 10 -23.16 -15.38 12.79
N SER A 11 -23.36 -14.69 13.92
CA SER A 11 -24.66 -14.54 14.60
C SER A 11 -25.59 -13.50 13.99
N MET A 12 -25.14 -12.72 13.00
CA MET A 12 -25.97 -11.67 12.40
C MET A 12 -27.20 -12.26 11.69
N PRO A 13 -28.42 -11.71 11.91
CA PRO A 13 -29.66 -12.23 11.33
C PRO A 13 -29.84 -11.84 9.84
N MET A 14 -28.94 -11.02 9.30
CA MET A 14 -28.96 -10.55 7.91
C MET A 14 -27.87 -11.21 7.09
N THR A 15 -28.01 -11.17 5.76
CA THR A 15 -26.99 -11.65 4.83
C THR A 15 -25.67 -10.97 5.13
N ARG A 16 -24.65 -11.77 5.44
CA ARG A 16 -23.31 -11.32 5.77
C ARG A 16 -22.72 -10.71 4.51
N ASP A 17 -22.51 -9.41 4.51
CA ASP A 17 -21.99 -8.70 3.35
C ASP A 17 -20.47 -8.86 3.26
N VAL A 18 -19.99 -8.82 2.02
CA VAL A 18 -18.59 -8.95 1.64
C VAL A 18 -17.70 -7.94 2.40
N ALA A 19 -18.21 -6.74 2.66
CA ALA A 19 -17.50 -5.70 3.40
C ALA A 19 -17.20 -6.11 4.85
N THR A 20 -18.13 -6.79 5.54
CA THR A 20 -17.95 -7.19 6.93
C THR A 20 -16.89 -8.27 7.09
N TRP A 21 -16.93 -9.31 6.23
CA TRP A 21 -15.88 -10.33 6.20
C TRP A 21 -14.53 -9.75 5.76
N GLY A 22 -14.52 -8.83 4.79
CA GLY A 22 -13.32 -8.12 4.36
C GLY A 22 -12.69 -7.29 5.48
N ALA A 23 -13.50 -6.64 6.32
CA ALA A 23 -13.02 -5.90 7.48
C ALA A 23 -12.35 -6.83 8.52
N LEU A 24 -12.96 -7.99 8.80
CA LEU A 24 -12.36 -8.97 9.70
C LEU A 24 -11.06 -9.56 9.13
N LEU A 25 -11.01 -9.87 7.82
CA LEU A 25 -9.80 -10.32 7.15
C LEU A 25 -8.65 -9.28 7.26
N GLY A 26 -8.97 -8.00 7.06
CA GLY A 26 -8.02 -6.91 7.26
C GLY A 26 -7.52 -6.82 8.70
N ALA A 27 -8.37 -7.11 9.68
CA ALA A 27 -7.99 -7.18 11.10
C ALA A 27 -7.11 -8.42 11.39
N CYS A 28 -7.42 -9.59 10.83
CA CYS A 28 -6.59 -10.79 10.91
C CYS A 28 -5.18 -10.51 10.41
N LYS A 29 -5.03 -9.85 9.24
CA LYS A 29 -3.73 -9.39 8.73
C LYS A 29 -3.03 -8.47 9.72
N LYS A 30 -3.72 -7.43 10.21
CA LYS A 30 -3.15 -6.44 11.14
C LYS A 30 -2.65 -7.06 12.45
N HIS A 31 -3.31 -8.09 12.92
CA HIS A 31 -3.01 -8.75 14.19
C HIS A 31 -2.21 -10.05 14.06
N GLY A 32 -1.86 -10.46 12.83
CA GLY A 32 -1.09 -11.69 12.58
C GLY A 32 -1.86 -12.98 12.84
N ASP A 33 -3.20 -12.96 12.83
CA ASP A 33 -4.02 -14.16 12.96
C ASP A 33 -4.21 -14.82 11.58
N HIS A 34 -3.15 -15.50 11.13
CA HIS A 34 -3.08 -16.07 9.79
C HIS A 34 -4.08 -17.22 9.57
N ASP A 35 -4.42 -17.99 10.61
CA ASP A 35 -5.33 -19.12 10.48
C ASP A 35 -6.79 -18.66 10.32
N MET A 36 -7.22 -17.68 11.11
CA MET A 36 -8.53 -17.05 10.89
C MET A 36 -8.56 -16.31 9.56
N GLY A 37 -7.48 -15.60 9.22
CA GLY A 37 -7.35 -14.89 7.94
C GLY A 37 -7.49 -15.83 6.74
N GLU A 38 -6.88 -17.01 6.78
CA GLU A 38 -6.99 -18.01 5.72
C GLU A 38 -8.44 -18.50 5.56
N ARG A 39 -9.09 -18.90 6.67
CA ARG A 39 -10.49 -19.34 6.65
C ARG A 39 -11.43 -18.28 6.07
N ILE A 40 -11.27 -17.03 6.49
CA ILE A 40 -12.10 -15.92 6.03
C ILE A 40 -11.79 -15.57 4.57
N GLY A 41 -10.50 -15.61 4.18
CA GLY A 41 -10.08 -15.35 2.80
C GLY A 41 -10.71 -16.31 1.81
N ARG A 42 -10.72 -17.62 2.12
CA ARG A 42 -11.39 -18.63 1.28
C ARG A 42 -12.89 -18.35 1.15
N LYS A 43 -13.55 -18.04 2.27
CA LYS A 43 -14.97 -17.69 2.30
C LYS A 43 -15.30 -16.45 1.46
N LEU A 44 -14.43 -15.44 1.47
CA LEU A 44 -14.61 -14.23 0.66
C LEU A 44 -14.46 -14.50 -0.83
N ILE A 45 -13.52 -15.35 -1.24
CA ILE A 45 -13.36 -15.76 -2.64
C ILE A 45 -14.58 -16.55 -3.11
N GLU A 46 -15.13 -17.43 -2.28
CA GLU A 46 -16.38 -18.14 -2.60
C GLU A 46 -17.59 -17.20 -2.74
N LEU A 47 -17.65 -16.13 -1.94
CA LEU A 47 -18.74 -15.15 -1.95
C LEU A 47 -18.65 -14.15 -3.11
N ASP A 48 -17.44 -13.76 -3.49
CA ASP A 48 -17.17 -12.74 -4.51
C ASP A 48 -15.87 -13.11 -5.27
N PRO A 49 -15.95 -14.06 -6.22
CA PRO A 49 -14.80 -14.60 -6.93
C PRO A 49 -14.15 -13.60 -7.89
N ASP A 50 -14.85 -12.53 -8.25
CA ASP A 50 -14.32 -11.52 -9.18
C ASP A 50 -13.51 -10.43 -8.44
N HIS A 51 -13.54 -10.42 -7.10
CA HIS A 51 -12.89 -9.40 -6.30
C HIS A 51 -11.39 -9.69 -6.13
N ASP A 52 -10.56 -8.91 -6.84
CA ASP A 52 -9.10 -9.02 -6.83
C ASP A 52 -8.47 -8.93 -5.44
N GLY A 53 -8.98 -8.04 -4.59
CA GLY A 53 -8.48 -7.82 -3.23
C GLY A 53 -8.52 -9.06 -2.33
N PHE A 54 -9.51 -9.96 -2.47
CA PHE A 54 -9.59 -11.16 -1.63
C PHE A 54 -8.54 -12.19 -2.01
N HIS A 55 -8.35 -12.40 -3.31
CA HIS A 55 -7.29 -13.23 -3.85
C HIS A 55 -5.92 -12.74 -3.41
N VAL A 56 -5.66 -11.42 -3.54
CA VAL A 56 -4.39 -10.83 -3.13
C VAL A 56 -4.17 -10.96 -1.62
N LEU A 57 -5.19 -10.74 -0.78
CA LEU A 57 -5.07 -10.88 0.67
C LEU A 57 -4.78 -12.32 1.09
N LEU A 58 -5.49 -13.30 0.52
CA LEU A 58 -5.27 -14.72 0.83
C LEU A 58 -3.89 -15.19 0.33
N SER A 59 -3.49 -14.79 -0.88
CA SER A 59 -2.16 -15.06 -1.42
C SER A 59 -1.06 -14.50 -0.52
N ASN A 60 -1.22 -13.28 0.01
CA ASN A 60 -0.25 -12.71 0.95
C ASN A 60 -0.18 -13.47 2.28
N ILE A 61 -1.30 -14.03 2.76
CA ILE A 61 -1.31 -14.88 3.96
C ILE A 61 -0.48 -16.15 3.70
N TYR A 62 -0.67 -16.82 2.56
CA TYR A 62 0.13 -17.98 2.19
C TYR A 62 1.61 -17.64 2.01
N ALA A 63 1.93 -16.53 1.34
CA ALA A 63 3.30 -16.04 1.21
C ALA A 63 3.96 -15.79 2.57
N SER A 64 3.23 -15.23 3.54
CA SER A 64 3.75 -14.99 4.90
C SER A 64 4.05 -16.29 5.67
N LYS A 65 3.40 -17.41 5.30
CA LYS A 65 3.67 -18.75 5.84
C LYS A 65 4.74 -19.51 5.04
N GLY A 66 5.24 -18.96 3.92
CA GLY A 66 6.14 -19.66 3.00
C GLY A 66 5.46 -20.73 2.12
N ASN A 67 4.13 -20.72 2.05
CA ASN A 67 3.35 -21.69 1.28
C ASN A 67 3.24 -21.26 -0.19
N TRP A 68 4.32 -21.43 -0.95
CA TRP A 68 4.37 -20.97 -2.34
C TRP A 68 3.45 -21.75 -3.30
N ASP A 69 3.15 -23.01 -2.99
CA ASP A 69 2.19 -23.82 -3.76
C ASP A 69 0.78 -23.21 -3.68
N ASP A 70 0.32 -22.85 -2.47
CA ASP A 70 -0.97 -22.19 -2.29
C ASP A 70 -0.98 -20.78 -2.94
N VAL A 71 0.14 -20.05 -2.92
CA VAL A 71 0.29 -18.78 -3.65
C VAL A 71 0.09 -18.99 -5.16
N HIS A 72 0.63 -20.09 -5.71
CA HIS A 72 0.48 -20.44 -7.11
C HIS A 72 -0.97 -20.79 -7.44
N GLU A 73 -1.62 -21.61 -6.62
CA GLU A 73 -3.03 -21.99 -6.77
C GLU A 73 -3.94 -20.75 -6.81
N ILE A 74 -3.75 -19.80 -5.90
CA ILE A 74 -4.54 -18.55 -5.92
C ILE A 74 -4.32 -17.76 -7.22
N ARG A 75 -3.11 -17.75 -7.77
CA ARG A 75 -2.84 -17.10 -9.06
C ARG A 75 -3.54 -17.82 -10.21
N GLU A 76 -3.56 -19.15 -10.21
CA GLU A 76 -4.29 -19.92 -11.21
C GLU A 76 -5.80 -19.64 -11.13
N ILE A 77 -6.36 -19.56 -9.93
CA ILE A 77 -7.77 -19.19 -9.71
C ILE A 77 -8.04 -17.79 -10.27
N MET A 78 -7.19 -16.81 -10.01
CA MET A 78 -7.34 -15.45 -10.58
C MET A 78 -7.32 -15.48 -12.11
N VAL A 79 -6.44 -16.27 -12.73
CA VAL A 79 -6.38 -16.41 -14.20
C VAL A 79 -7.65 -17.06 -14.74
N GLN A 80 -8.14 -18.12 -14.10
CA GLN A 80 -9.36 -18.83 -14.51
C GLN A 80 -10.61 -17.94 -14.46
N HIS A 81 -10.67 -17.03 -13.49
CA HIS A 81 -11.78 -16.08 -13.32
C HIS A 81 -11.54 -14.74 -14.03
N GLU A 82 -10.48 -14.62 -14.84
CA GLU A 82 -10.11 -13.38 -15.53
C GLU A 82 -9.91 -12.16 -14.58
N VAL A 83 -9.58 -12.43 -13.31
CA VAL A 83 -9.39 -11.43 -12.26
C VAL A 83 -8.00 -10.81 -12.38
N VAL A 84 -7.97 -9.51 -12.67
CA VAL A 84 -6.72 -8.73 -12.75
C VAL A 84 -6.57 -7.89 -11.49
N LYS A 85 -5.44 -8.07 -10.79
CA LYS A 85 -5.06 -7.22 -9.66
C LYS A 85 -4.98 -5.76 -10.11
N MET A 86 -5.74 -4.89 -9.45
CA MET A 86 -5.64 -3.45 -9.66
C MET A 86 -4.27 -2.94 -9.18
N PRO A 87 -3.47 -2.30 -10.05
CA PRO A 87 -2.20 -1.75 -9.64
C PRO A 87 -2.39 -0.56 -8.68
N GLY A 88 -1.45 -0.41 -7.75
CA GLY A 88 -1.37 0.78 -6.92
C GLY A 88 -0.94 1.98 -7.77
N CYS A 89 -1.75 3.03 -7.75
CA CYS A 89 -1.59 4.24 -8.53
C CYS A 89 -1.66 5.47 -7.62
N SER A 90 -0.68 6.36 -7.77
CA SER A 90 -0.67 7.68 -7.12
C SER A 90 -0.72 8.79 -8.18
N MET A 91 -1.60 9.75 -7.97
CA MET A 91 -1.77 10.91 -8.85
C MET A 91 -1.38 12.19 -8.13
N ILE A 92 -0.73 13.10 -8.84
CA ILE A 92 -0.36 14.44 -8.37
C ILE A 92 -0.70 15.48 -9.44
N GLU A 93 -1.20 16.64 -9.00
CA GLU A 93 -1.39 17.78 -9.88
C GLU A 93 -0.20 18.75 -9.75
N ALA A 94 0.43 19.08 -10.88
CA ALA A 94 1.44 20.13 -10.97
C ALA A 94 1.27 20.90 -12.28
N ASN A 95 1.42 22.22 -12.24
CA ASN A 95 1.35 23.10 -13.42
C ASN A 95 0.09 22.89 -14.28
N GLY A 96 -1.06 22.65 -13.64
CA GLY A 96 -2.35 22.43 -14.31
C GLY A 96 -2.48 21.09 -15.05
N ARG A 97 -1.58 20.13 -14.77
CA ARG A 97 -1.63 18.77 -15.32
C ARG A 97 -1.64 17.74 -14.21
N VAL A 98 -2.41 16.67 -14.43
CA VAL A 98 -2.39 15.49 -13.57
C VAL A 98 -1.33 14.53 -14.10
N HIS A 99 -0.46 14.09 -13.20
CA HIS A 99 0.57 13.10 -13.46
C HIS A 99 0.22 11.84 -12.67
N GLU A 100 0.28 10.70 -13.35
CA GLU A 100 -0.04 9.39 -12.80
C GLU A 100 1.24 8.57 -12.67
N PHE A 101 1.38 7.86 -11.54
CA PHE A 101 2.51 6.98 -11.28
C PHE A 101 2.02 5.61 -10.82
N LEU A 102 2.57 4.58 -11.42
CA LEU A 102 2.45 3.20 -10.95
C LEU A 102 3.69 2.78 -10.17
N ALA A 103 3.58 1.73 -9.34
CA ALA A 103 4.77 1.17 -8.72
C ALA A 103 5.74 0.63 -9.79
N GLY A 104 7.02 1.00 -9.69
CA GLY A 104 8.04 0.62 -10.67
C GLY A 104 7.92 1.32 -12.02
N ASP A 105 7.12 2.39 -12.13
CA ASP A 105 6.94 3.11 -13.39
C ASP A 105 8.27 3.58 -13.99
N SER A 106 8.36 3.48 -15.31
CA SER A 106 9.51 3.88 -16.12
C SER A 106 9.10 4.64 -17.39
N LYS A 107 7.80 4.89 -17.59
CA LYS A 107 7.23 5.46 -18.82
C LYS A 107 7.01 6.96 -18.74
N HIS A 108 7.09 7.54 -17.55
CA HIS A 108 6.89 8.98 -17.37
C HIS A 108 7.95 9.77 -18.16
N PRO A 109 7.60 10.83 -18.92
CA PRO A 109 8.57 11.55 -19.77
C PRO A 109 9.76 12.15 -19.00
N GLN A 110 9.58 12.42 -17.71
CA GLN A 110 10.60 12.96 -16.81
C GLN A 110 11.15 11.91 -15.82
N ILE A 111 11.06 10.61 -16.16
CA ILE A 111 11.47 9.54 -15.25
C ILE A 111 12.91 9.69 -14.76
N GLU A 112 13.86 10.06 -15.61
CA GLU A 112 15.27 10.20 -15.22
C GLU A 112 15.47 11.24 -14.09
N GLU A 113 14.72 12.34 -14.11
CA GLU A 113 14.79 13.36 -13.05
C GLU A 113 14.14 12.86 -11.76
N ILE A 114 13.04 12.11 -11.90
CA ILE A 114 12.33 11.50 -10.77
C ILE A 114 13.22 10.45 -10.08
N GLU A 115 13.91 9.59 -10.83
CA GLU A 115 14.84 8.59 -10.32
C GLU A 115 15.99 9.24 -9.55
N LYS A 116 16.63 10.27 -10.12
CA LYS A 116 17.68 11.02 -9.43
C LYS A 116 17.16 11.63 -8.12
N LYS A 117 15.91 12.11 -8.10
CA LYS A 117 15.29 12.64 -6.89
C LYS A 117 14.96 11.55 -5.87
N LEU A 118 14.55 10.37 -6.32
CA LEU A 118 14.38 9.20 -5.45
C LEU A 118 15.69 8.80 -4.79
N ASP A 119 16.81 8.79 -5.52
CA ASP A 119 18.13 8.51 -4.96
C ASP A 119 18.55 9.55 -3.90
N GLU A 120 18.30 10.83 -4.17
CA GLU A 120 18.53 11.91 -3.21
C GLU A 120 17.67 11.72 -1.95
N MET A 121 16.38 11.39 -2.13
CA MET A 121 15.47 11.06 -1.05
C MET A 121 16.00 9.87 -0.26
N ALA A 122 16.35 8.76 -0.90
CA ALA A 122 16.85 7.56 -0.23
C ALA A 122 18.06 7.84 0.67
N LYS A 123 19.06 8.56 0.14
CA LYS A 123 20.25 8.96 0.91
C LYS A 123 19.87 9.83 2.10
N LYS A 124 18.98 10.81 1.91
CA LYS A 124 18.57 11.74 2.96
C LYS A 124 17.75 11.07 4.06
N LEU A 125 16.82 10.21 3.68
CA LEU A 125 15.98 9.47 4.62
C LEU A 125 16.83 8.50 5.45
N LYS A 126 17.80 7.82 4.83
CA LYS A 126 18.76 6.95 5.55
C LYS A 126 19.54 7.71 6.63
N MET A 127 19.99 8.93 6.34
CA MET A 127 20.68 9.77 7.34
C MET A 127 19.77 10.21 8.50
N GLU A 128 18.47 10.35 8.26
CA GLU A 128 17.48 10.68 9.29
C GLU A 128 17.02 9.45 10.09
N GLY A 129 17.48 8.25 9.75
CA GLY A 129 17.16 7.00 10.45
C GLY A 129 15.92 6.27 9.91
N TYR A 130 15.46 6.58 8.70
CA TYR A 130 14.44 5.78 8.03
C TYR A 130 15.02 4.42 7.62
N ALA A 131 14.33 3.35 8.00
CA ALA A 131 14.59 1.98 7.59
C ALA A 131 13.35 1.45 6.85
N PRO A 132 13.49 0.95 5.60
CA PRO A 132 12.37 0.36 4.88
C PRO A 132 11.80 -0.88 5.60
N ASP A 133 10.48 -1.03 5.58
CA ASP A 133 9.80 -2.21 6.14
C ASP A 133 9.63 -3.29 5.07
N THR A 134 10.63 -4.15 4.92
CA THR A 134 10.69 -5.17 3.87
C THR A 134 9.59 -6.24 3.98
N ASN A 135 8.92 -6.36 5.12
CA ASN A 135 7.73 -7.22 5.29
C ASN A 135 6.54 -6.78 4.42
N GLU A 136 6.53 -5.53 3.95
CA GLU A 136 5.52 -5.02 3.02
C GLU A 136 5.69 -5.59 1.59
N VAL A 137 6.79 -6.28 1.31
CA VAL A 137 7.04 -6.95 0.03
C VAL A 137 6.88 -8.46 0.21
N SER A 138 5.75 -8.99 -0.24
CA SER A 138 5.42 -10.43 -0.14
C SER A 138 6.01 -11.30 -1.27
N PHE A 139 6.98 -10.77 -2.03
CA PHE A 139 7.68 -11.53 -3.05
C PHE A 139 8.86 -12.30 -2.45
N ASP A 140 9.12 -13.50 -2.98
CA ASP A 140 10.32 -14.28 -2.68
C ASP A 140 11.51 -13.71 -3.45
N ILE A 141 12.00 -12.56 -2.99
CA ILE A 141 13.17 -11.86 -3.53
C ILE A 141 14.09 -11.48 -2.36
N ASP A 142 15.33 -11.15 -2.65
CA ASP A 142 16.27 -10.76 -1.61
C ASP A 142 15.88 -9.41 -0.96
N GLU A 143 16.41 -9.17 0.24
CA GLU A 143 16.06 -7.97 1.03
C GLU A 143 16.44 -6.66 0.32
N GLU A 144 17.51 -6.64 -0.48
CA GLU A 144 17.93 -5.46 -1.25
C GLU A 144 16.95 -5.15 -2.40
N GLU A 145 16.45 -6.19 -3.07
CA GLU A 145 15.40 -6.09 -4.08
C GLU A 145 14.06 -5.68 -3.46
N LYS A 146 13.74 -6.12 -2.23
CA LYS A 146 12.56 -5.63 -1.48
C LYS A 146 12.69 -4.15 -1.16
N GLU A 147 13.82 -3.69 -0.63
CA GLU A 147 14.06 -2.28 -0.34
C GLU A 147 13.94 -1.42 -1.61
N THR A 148 14.52 -1.89 -2.72
CA THR A 148 14.43 -1.23 -4.02
C THR A 148 12.97 -1.14 -4.51
N THR A 149 12.22 -2.23 -4.38
CA THR A 149 10.79 -2.27 -4.72
C THR A 149 9.98 -1.26 -3.90
N LEU A 150 10.22 -1.19 -2.59
CA LEU A 150 9.57 -0.23 -1.70
C LEU A 150 9.87 1.21 -2.09
N PHE A 151 11.11 1.51 -2.49
CA PHE A 151 11.47 2.87 -2.92
C PHE A 151 10.78 3.30 -4.22
N ARG A 152 10.42 2.33 -5.06
CA ARG A 152 9.71 2.55 -6.32
C ARG A 152 8.19 2.48 -6.19
N HIS A 153 7.64 2.54 -4.97
CA HIS A 153 6.20 2.71 -4.78
C HIS A 153 5.69 4.02 -5.39
N SER A 154 4.49 3.98 -5.98
CA SER A 154 3.88 5.11 -6.68
C SER A 154 3.83 6.40 -5.86
N GLU A 155 3.65 6.28 -4.54
CA GLU A 155 3.56 7.40 -3.60
C GLU A 155 4.90 8.15 -3.56
N LYS A 156 6.02 7.43 -3.49
CA LYS A 156 7.36 8.00 -3.44
C LYS A 156 7.73 8.64 -4.77
N LEU A 157 7.35 8.02 -5.89
CA LEU A 157 7.48 8.60 -7.24
C LEU A 157 6.72 9.94 -7.34
N ALA A 158 5.46 9.97 -6.88
CA ALA A 158 4.63 11.18 -6.88
C ALA A 158 5.20 12.27 -5.95
N ILE A 159 5.74 11.90 -4.78
CA ILE A 159 6.41 12.86 -3.88
C ILE A 159 7.69 13.39 -4.52
N ALA A 160 8.51 12.54 -5.14
CA ALA A 160 9.73 12.94 -5.84
C ALA A 160 9.42 13.93 -6.96
N PHE A 161 8.43 13.61 -7.80
CA PHE A 161 7.92 14.54 -8.82
C PHE A 161 7.44 15.86 -8.20
N GLY A 162 6.66 15.79 -7.12
CA GLY A 162 6.20 16.97 -6.38
C GLY A 162 7.35 17.84 -5.88
N LEU A 163 8.42 17.24 -5.35
CA LEU A 163 9.60 17.96 -4.86
C LEU A 163 10.38 18.66 -6.00
N ILE A 164 10.28 18.17 -7.23
CA ILE A 164 10.95 18.78 -8.40
C ILE A 164 10.09 19.93 -8.97
N TYR A 165 8.80 19.68 -9.20
CA TYR A 165 7.97 20.57 -10.03
C TYR A 165 7.02 21.48 -9.26
N THR A 166 7.02 21.42 -7.93
CA THR A 166 6.25 22.36 -7.10
C THR A 166 7.20 23.18 -6.23
N SER A 167 6.99 24.50 -6.17
CA SER A 167 7.86 25.39 -5.39
C SER A 167 7.48 25.40 -3.90
N PRO A 168 8.46 25.41 -2.98
CA PRO A 168 8.22 25.77 -1.59
C PRO A 168 7.58 27.16 -1.46
N PRO A 169 6.60 27.39 -0.56
CA PRO A 169 6.07 26.47 0.46
C PRO A 169 4.83 25.66 0.03
N THR A 170 4.41 25.68 -1.24
CA THR A 170 3.16 25.07 -1.74
C THR A 170 3.02 23.57 -1.49
N PRO A 171 2.10 23.07 -0.64
CA PRO A 171 2.06 21.65 -0.28
C PRO A 171 1.98 20.69 -1.48
N ILE A 172 2.67 19.55 -1.37
CA ILE A 172 2.56 18.45 -2.34
C ILE A 172 1.23 17.75 -2.08
N ARG A 173 0.38 17.61 -3.11
CA ARG A 173 -0.96 17.00 -2.99
C ARG A 173 -1.04 15.73 -3.83
N ILE A 174 -1.32 14.59 -3.19
CA ILE A 174 -1.32 13.28 -3.83
C ILE A 174 -2.65 12.57 -3.53
N ILE A 175 -3.18 11.86 -4.52
CA ILE A 175 -4.32 10.94 -4.37
C ILE A 175 -3.85 9.53 -4.69
N LYS A 176 -4.17 8.57 -3.83
CA LYS A 176 -3.85 7.15 -3.95
C LYS A 176 -5.14 6.34 -4.09
N ASN A 177 -5.19 5.42 -5.06
CA ASN A 177 -6.35 4.54 -5.29
C ASN A 177 -6.43 3.34 -4.32
N LEU A 178 -5.36 3.02 -3.61
CA LEU A 178 -5.28 1.99 -2.58
C LEU A 178 -5.10 2.61 -1.19
N ARG A 179 -5.22 1.82 -0.12
CA ARG A 179 -4.70 2.22 1.19
C ARG A 179 -3.17 2.31 1.06
N LYS A 180 -2.56 3.37 1.59
CA LYS A 180 -1.08 3.46 1.62
C LYS A 180 -0.50 2.28 2.41
N CYS A 181 0.74 1.86 2.14
CA CYS A 181 1.43 0.88 3.00
C CYS A 181 2.16 1.57 4.17
N ASN A 182 2.64 0.77 5.14
CA ASN A 182 3.30 1.29 6.33
C ASN A 182 4.61 1.99 6.00
N ASP A 183 5.38 1.37 5.13
CA ASP A 183 6.62 1.92 4.63
C ASP A 183 6.44 3.30 3.98
N CYS A 184 5.47 3.45 3.06
CA CYS A 184 5.18 4.74 2.41
C CYS A 184 4.68 5.79 3.40
N HIS A 185 3.92 5.39 4.42
CA HIS A 185 3.52 6.30 5.49
C HIS A 185 4.71 6.87 6.25
N MET A 186 5.61 5.99 6.67
CA MET A 186 6.81 6.37 7.40
C MET A 186 7.72 7.21 6.51
N ALA A 187 7.96 6.81 5.28
CA ALA A 187 8.74 7.59 4.32
C ALA A 187 8.17 9.00 4.16
N ALA A 188 6.86 9.18 3.97
CA ALA A 188 6.24 10.50 3.83
C ALA A 188 6.45 11.39 5.07
N LYS A 189 6.42 10.84 6.29
CA LYS A 189 6.80 11.57 7.50
C LYS A 189 8.24 12.06 7.41
N PHE A 190 9.19 11.16 7.19
CA PHE A 190 10.61 11.51 7.12
C PHE A 190 10.89 12.51 5.99
N ILE A 191 10.26 12.36 4.82
CA ILE A 191 10.38 13.30 3.70
C ILE A 191 9.88 14.69 4.12
N SER A 192 8.72 14.78 4.78
CA SER A 192 8.17 16.08 5.20
C SER A 192 9.11 16.86 6.13
N LYS A 193 9.85 16.14 6.99
CA LYS A 193 10.89 16.71 7.86
C LYS A 193 12.15 17.07 7.08
N ALA A 194 12.69 16.10 6.36
CA ALA A 194 13.98 16.22 5.68
C ALA A 194 13.96 17.30 4.58
N PHE A 195 12.85 17.48 3.89
CA PHE A 195 12.70 18.45 2.80
C PHE A 195 11.93 19.71 3.21
N SER A 196 11.56 19.84 4.50
CA SER A 196 10.74 20.96 5.00
C SER A 196 9.51 21.22 4.13
N ARG A 197 8.80 20.14 3.81
CA ARG A 197 7.74 20.13 2.79
C ARG A 197 6.47 19.50 3.34
N ASP A 198 5.39 20.29 3.41
CA ASP A 198 4.07 19.75 3.76
C ASP A 198 3.56 18.86 2.63
N ILE A 199 3.11 17.65 2.98
CA ILE A 199 2.54 16.67 2.04
C ILE A 199 1.11 16.36 2.49
N VAL A 200 0.16 16.45 1.57
CA VAL A 200 -1.23 16.05 1.77
C VAL A 200 -1.50 14.87 0.87
N LEU A 201 -1.75 13.71 1.46
CA LEU A 201 -2.03 12.47 0.73
C LEU A 201 -3.43 11.98 1.09
N ARG A 202 -4.29 11.84 0.11
CA ARG A 202 -5.58 11.16 0.26
C ARG A 202 -5.43 9.71 -0.20
N ASP A 203 -5.71 8.75 0.67
CA ASP A 203 -5.88 7.35 0.27
C ASP A 203 -7.37 6.96 0.28
N ARG A 204 -7.69 5.68 0.12
CA ARG A 204 -9.09 5.20 0.17
C ARG A 204 -9.80 5.44 1.49
N HIS A 205 -9.08 5.60 2.60
CA HIS A 205 -9.66 5.68 3.93
C HIS A 205 -9.71 7.11 4.46
N LEU A 206 -8.63 7.87 4.32
CA LEU A 206 -8.51 9.17 4.97
C LEU A 206 -7.49 10.12 4.33
N PHE A 207 -7.48 11.35 4.85
CA PHE A 207 -6.50 12.37 4.50
C PHE A 207 -5.35 12.38 5.50
N HIS A 208 -4.14 12.21 4.98
CA HIS A 208 -2.89 12.27 5.72
C HIS A 208 -2.23 13.61 5.47
N HIS A 209 -2.04 14.38 6.53
CA HIS A 209 -1.28 15.62 6.49
C HIS A 209 0.07 15.39 7.15
N PHE A 210 1.11 15.29 6.35
CA PHE A 210 2.48 15.12 6.81
C PHE A 210 3.16 16.48 6.97
N LYS A 211 3.70 16.71 8.16
CA LYS A 211 4.37 17.96 8.51
C LYS A 211 5.45 17.69 9.55
N GLN A 212 6.66 18.13 9.25
CA GLN A 212 7.81 18.05 10.17
C GLN A 212 7.99 16.67 10.83
N GLY A 213 7.78 15.58 10.08
CA GLY A 213 7.98 14.22 10.60
C GLY A 213 6.75 13.61 11.26
N SER A 214 5.63 14.32 11.31
CA SER A 214 4.38 13.84 11.92
C SER A 214 3.27 13.73 10.88
N CYS A 215 2.27 12.89 11.16
CA CYS A 215 1.07 12.75 10.35
C CYS A 215 -0.18 13.04 11.19
N SER A 216 -1.18 13.72 10.60
CA SER A 216 -2.47 14.01 11.25
C SER A 216 -3.23 12.77 11.73
N CYS A 217 -2.98 11.58 11.15
CA CYS A 217 -3.65 10.34 11.54
C CYS A 217 -3.13 9.73 12.86
N LYS A 218 -2.06 10.29 13.44
CA LYS A 218 -1.43 9.79 14.68
C LYS A 218 -1.16 8.28 14.67
N ASP A 219 -0.81 7.74 13.50
CA ASP A 219 -0.54 6.31 13.29
C ASP A 219 -1.74 5.34 13.39
N TYR A 220 -2.97 5.86 13.39
CA TYR A 220 -4.21 5.06 13.39
C TYR A 220 -4.81 4.79 11.99
N TRP A 221 -3.98 4.65 10.96
CA TRP A 221 -4.42 4.51 9.56
C TRP A 221 -4.58 3.06 9.10
#